data_AF-A0A066XSQ9-F1
#
_entry.id   AF-A0A066XSQ9-F1
#
_cell.length_a   1.000
_cell.length_b   1.000
_cell.length_c   1.000
_cell.angle_alpha   90.00
_cell.angle_beta   90.00
_cell.angle_gamma   90.00
#
_symmetry.space_group_name_H-M   'P 1'
#
loop_
_entity.id
_entity.type
_entity.pdbx_description
1 polymer ?
#
loop_
_entity_poly.entity_id
_entity_poly.type
_entity_poly.pdbx_seq_one_letter_code
_entity_poly.pdbx_strand_id
1 'polypeptide(L)'
;MSQQKLWADGPFELISSTRAGSKKGIKTGGANRMAEDMTIIHNLIIRILNTVYLQCVNVEKSPSDVQDFVSYAIEWAKMVEEHHRTEEEMVFPQIEQLAGVPGLMQANVAQHEAFHKGLHAYKHYLESVQKGEEAYSGGRLKDIIDSFMPILRQHLSDEIDTLLKLGDYDRDWEAWFEKLMKELLAKSDDPNLKVSHPLYVAIVLVLIPHGARRPNRLRLQLTYLIATDDNYPTSPHEPR
;
A
#
# COMPACT_ATOMS: atom_id res chain seq x y z
N MET A 1 13.77 25.39 -17.47
CA MET A 1 13.78 24.05 -16.85
C MET A 1 12.35 23.73 -16.47
N SER A 2 11.72 22.71 -17.06
CA SER A 2 10.38 22.30 -16.64
C SER A 2 10.45 21.89 -15.17
N GLN A 3 9.66 22.53 -14.30
CA GLN A 3 9.42 21.98 -12.97
C GLN A 3 8.88 20.57 -13.18
N GLN A 4 9.64 19.55 -12.77
CA GLN A 4 9.10 18.21 -12.66
C GLN A 4 7.88 18.32 -11.75
N LYS A 5 6.69 17.92 -12.25
CA LYS A 5 5.52 17.77 -11.40
C LYS A 5 5.89 16.74 -10.33
N LEU A 6 6.09 17.19 -9.09
CA LEU A 6 6.32 16.33 -7.95
C LEU A 6 4.97 15.68 -7.61
N TRP A 7 4.72 14.51 -8.19
CA TRP A 7 3.69 13.60 -7.70
C TRP A 7 4.05 13.14 -6.28
N ALA A 8 3.21 12.30 -5.65
CA ALA A 8 3.49 11.74 -4.32
C ALA A 8 4.62 10.68 -4.32
N ASP A 9 5.66 10.88 -5.13
CA ASP A 9 6.80 9.98 -5.32
C ASP A 9 7.95 10.25 -4.33
N GLY A 10 7.80 11.27 -3.47
CA GLY A 10 8.72 11.58 -2.38
C GLY A 10 8.02 12.27 -1.20
N PRO A 11 8.72 12.46 -0.06
CA PRO A 11 10.16 12.31 0.09
C PRO A 11 10.65 10.87 0.30
N PHE A 12 9.76 9.94 0.64
CA PHE A 12 10.13 8.54 0.77
C PHE A 12 10.12 7.89 -0.62
N GLU A 13 11.28 7.40 -1.05
CA GLU A 13 11.47 6.89 -2.40
C GLU A 13 10.61 5.66 -2.66
N LEU A 14 10.03 5.59 -3.85
CA LEU A 14 9.34 4.41 -4.32
C LEU A 14 10.30 3.24 -4.56
N ILE A 15 9.77 2.02 -4.53
CA ILE A 15 10.50 0.81 -4.89
C ILE A 15 10.45 0.68 -6.42
N SER A 16 11.62 0.52 -7.04
CA SER A 16 11.71 0.32 -8.49
C SER A 16 10.95 -0.94 -8.92
N SER A 17 10.08 -0.82 -9.91
CA SER A 17 9.37 -1.97 -10.50
C SER A 17 10.32 -2.98 -11.15
N THR A 18 11.53 -2.57 -11.55
CA THR A 18 12.54 -3.51 -12.06
C THR A 18 13.10 -4.42 -11.00
N ARG A 19 12.91 -4.11 -9.71
CA ARG A 19 13.43 -4.91 -8.60
C ARG A 19 12.78 -6.28 -8.53
N ALA A 20 11.49 -6.38 -8.82
CA ALA A 20 10.75 -7.64 -8.93
C ALA A 20 11.09 -8.47 -10.19
N GLY A 21 12.09 -8.05 -10.99
CA GLY A 21 12.45 -8.70 -12.25
C GLY A 21 11.46 -8.45 -13.39
N SER A 22 10.47 -7.56 -13.20
CA SER A 22 9.46 -7.21 -14.20
C SER A 22 10.10 -6.65 -15.46
N LYS A 23 9.66 -7.19 -16.61
CA LYS A 23 10.03 -6.70 -17.95
C LYS A 23 8.78 -6.24 -18.67
N LYS A 24 8.85 -5.07 -19.31
CA LYS A 24 7.71 -4.48 -20.03
C LYS A 24 7.14 -5.48 -21.05
N GLY A 25 5.86 -5.81 -20.90
CA GLY A 25 5.14 -6.72 -21.81
C GLY A 25 5.35 -8.21 -21.55
N ILE A 26 6.05 -8.60 -20.48
CA ILE A 26 6.26 -9.99 -20.10
C ILE A 26 5.53 -10.25 -18.78
N LYS A 27 4.59 -11.21 -18.79
CA LYS A 27 3.90 -11.65 -17.58
C LYS A 27 4.88 -12.42 -16.70
N THR A 28 5.02 -11.99 -15.44
CA THR A 28 5.75 -12.73 -14.40
C THR A 28 4.89 -13.88 -13.89
N GLY A 29 5.53 -14.93 -13.37
CA GLY A 29 4.86 -16.09 -12.77
C GLY A 29 5.59 -16.57 -11.53
N GLY A 30 4.93 -17.41 -10.74
CA GLY A 30 5.43 -17.95 -9.49
C GLY A 30 5.81 -16.86 -8.49
N ALA A 31 6.95 -17.06 -7.82
CA ALA A 31 7.50 -16.12 -6.84
C ALA A 31 7.69 -14.69 -7.38
N ASN A 32 8.07 -14.53 -8.65
CA ASN A 32 8.26 -13.21 -9.26
C ASN A 32 6.95 -12.44 -9.42
N ARG A 33 5.83 -13.14 -9.68
CA ARG A 33 4.51 -12.51 -9.75
C ARG A 33 4.11 -11.97 -8.38
N MET A 34 4.36 -12.75 -7.32
CA MET A 34 4.10 -12.29 -5.96
C MET A 34 4.95 -11.07 -5.59
N ALA A 35 6.24 -11.07 -5.92
CA ALA A 35 7.13 -9.93 -5.68
C ALA A 35 6.69 -8.66 -6.47
N GLU A 36 6.18 -8.83 -7.69
CA GLU A 36 5.62 -7.74 -8.50
C GLU A 36 4.36 -7.16 -7.87
N ASP A 37 3.39 -8.01 -7.53
CA ASP A 37 2.13 -7.60 -6.90
C ASP A 37 2.42 -6.92 -5.53
N MET A 38 3.39 -7.43 -4.77
CA MET A 38 3.80 -6.83 -3.51
C MET A 38 4.45 -5.45 -3.69
N THR A 39 5.29 -5.30 -4.72
CA THR A 39 5.89 -4.00 -5.07
C THR A 39 4.82 -2.94 -5.37
N ILE A 40 3.69 -3.33 -5.96
CA ILE A 40 2.56 -2.41 -6.21
C ILE A 40 1.91 -1.98 -4.90
N ILE A 41 1.63 -2.93 -4.00
CA ILE A 41 1.03 -2.66 -2.68
C ILE A 41 1.95 -1.75 -1.86
N HIS A 42 3.24 -2.05 -1.81
CA HIS A 42 4.22 -1.26 -1.07
C HIS A 42 4.34 0.16 -1.60
N ASN A 43 4.33 0.33 -2.93
CA ASN A 43 4.34 1.65 -3.53
C ASN A 43 3.04 2.42 -3.30
N LEU A 44 1.89 1.75 -3.11
CA LEU A 44 0.66 2.40 -2.69
C LEU A 44 0.79 2.93 -1.24
N ILE A 45 1.33 2.11 -0.33
CA ILE A 45 1.61 2.49 1.06
C ILE A 45 2.51 3.73 1.11
N ILE A 46 3.62 3.72 0.36
CA ILE A 46 4.58 4.83 0.31
C ILE A 46 3.93 6.09 -0.27
N ARG A 47 3.20 5.98 -1.39
CA ARG A 47 2.55 7.14 -2.02
C ARG A 47 1.55 7.82 -1.11
N ILE A 48 0.72 7.05 -0.41
CA ILE A 48 -0.27 7.60 0.51
C ILE A 48 0.43 8.28 1.70
N LEU A 49 1.51 7.71 2.24
CA LEU A 49 2.23 8.40 3.31
C LEU A 49 2.94 9.67 2.81
N ASN A 50 3.47 9.66 1.59
CA ASN A 50 4.06 10.84 0.97
C ASN A 50 3.03 11.98 0.86
N THR A 51 1.76 11.72 0.52
CA THR A 51 0.73 12.77 0.53
C THR A 51 0.48 13.30 1.95
N VAL A 52 0.39 12.42 2.96
CA VAL A 52 0.25 12.83 4.37
C VAL A 52 1.42 13.71 4.79
N TYR A 53 2.65 13.30 4.48
CA TYR A 53 3.86 14.03 4.83
C TYR A 53 3.91 15.42 4.18
N LEU A 54 3.58 15.51 2.89
CA LEU A 54 3.58 16.78 2.15
C LEU A 54 2.47 17.74 2.63
N GLN A 55 1.34 17.22 3.09
CA GLN A 55 0.18 18.03 3.47
C GLN A 55 0.06 18.30 4.97
N CYS A 56 0.77 17.56 5.83
CA CYS A 56 0.58 17.65 7.28
C CYS A 56 0.73 19.07 7.84
N VAL A 57 1.68 19.87 7.36
CA VAL A 57 1.82 21.28 7.78
C VAL A 57 0.88 22.20 7.00
N ASN A 58 0.60 21.88 5.72
CA ASN A 58 -0.20 22.75 4.87
C ASN A 58 -1.67 22.79 5.27
N VAL A 59 -2.23 21.69 5.76
CA VAL A 59 -3.62 21.62 6.22
C VAL A 59 -3.92 22.54 7.40
N GLU A 60 -2.91 22.97 8.18
CA GLU A 60 -3.09 23.95 9.26
C GLU A 60 -3.62 25.30 8.76
N LYS A 61 -3.40 25.62 7.47
CA LYS A 61 -3.93 26.82 6.82
C LYS A 61 -5.43 26.75 6.55
N SER A 62 -6.02 25.55 6.63
CA SER A 62 -7.44 25.27 6.42
C SER A 62 -8.00 24.48 7.61
N PRO A 63 -8.30 25.13 8.75
CA PRO A 63 -8.78 24.46 9.96
C PRO A 63 -10.04 23.59 9.75
N SER A 64 -10.88 23.93 8.75
CA SER A 64 -12.05 23.13 8.37
C SER A 64 -11.69 21.73 7.86
N ASP A 65 -10.51 21.58 7.26
CA ASP A 65 -10.11 20.37 6.53
C ASP A 65 -9.28 19.42 7.41
N VAL A 66 -8.90 19.86 8.62
CA VAL A 66 -8.02 19.11 9.53
C VAL A 66 -8.64 17.78 9.94
N GLN A 67 -9.94 17.73 10.24
CA GLN A 67 -10.60 16.49 10.67
C GLN A 67 -10.70 15.46 9.53
N ASP A 68 -10.94 15.92 8.31
CA ASP A 68 -10.97 15.06 7.13
C ASP A 68 -9.56 14.53 6.82
N PHE A 69 -8.54 15.39 6.90
CA PHE A 69 -7.14 15.00 6.75
C PHE A 69 -6.69 13.99 7.82
N VAL A 70 -7.03 14.23 9.09
CA VAL A 70 -6.71 13.31 10.20
C VAL A 70 -7.37 11.96 9.97
N SER A 71 -8.63 11.94 9.54
CA SER A 71 -9.34 10.69 9.24
C SER A 71 -8.68 9.92 8.09
N TYR A 72 -8.31 10.61 7.01
CA TYR A 72 -7.52 10.05 5.91
C TYR A 72 -6.18 9.45 6.39
N ALA A 73 -5.46 10.19 7.22
CA ALA A 73 -4.18 9.78 7.76
C ALA A 73 -4.30 8.55 8.70
N ILE A 74 -5.38 8.44 9.48
CA ILE A 74 -5.68 7.27 10.31
C ILE A 74 -5.96 6.04 9.45
N GLU A 75 -6.71 6.18 8.35
CA GLU A 75 -7.01 5.06 7.45
C GLU A 75 -5.76 4.47 6.80
N TRP A 76 -4.73 5.30 6.55
CA TRP A 76 -3.43 4.79 6.14
C TRP A 76 -2.79 3.89 7.20
N ALA A 77 -2.78 4.27 8.48
CA ALA A 77 -2.21 3.43 9.53
C ALA A 77 -2.96 2.09 9.66
N LYS A 78 -4.30 2.13 9.60
CA LYS A 78 -5.13 0.91 9.62
C LYS A 78 -4.84 0.00 8.43
N MET A 79 -4.60 0.55 7.24
CA MET A 79 -4.22 -0.22 6.05
C MET A 79 -2.89 -0.93 6.27
N VAL A 80 -1.89 -0.22 6.80
CA VAL A 80 -0.54 -0.76 7.05
C VAL A 80 -0.58 -1.84 8.14
N GLU A 81 -1.31 -1.62 9.24
CA GLU A 81 -1.50 -2.64 10.28
C GLU A 81 -2.16 -3.91 9.71
N GLU A 82 -3.22 -3.75 8.92
CA GLU A 82 -3.97 -4.88 8.38
C GLU A 82 -3.17 -5.67 7.34
N HIS A 83 -2.37 -4.98 6.52
CA HIS A 83 -1.45 -5.59 5.55
C HIS A 83 -0.45 -6.52 6.25
N HIS A 84 0.32 -5.99 7.20
CA HIS A 84 1.33 -6.79 7.91
C HIS A 84 0.71 -7.86 8.83
N ARG A 85 -0.46 -7.59 9.43
CA ARG A 85 -1.23 -8.60 10.17
C ARG A 85 -1.62 -9.78 9.28
N THR A 86 -2.09 -9.50 8.06
CA THR A 86 -2.43 -10.56 7.08
C THR A 86 -1.20 -11.38 6.71
N GLU A 87 -0.04 -10.73 6.57
CA GLU A 87 1.21 -11.41 6.28
C GLU A 87 1.61 -12.38 7.40
N GLU A 88 1.67 -11.90 8.64
CA GLU A 88 2.08 -12.70 9.78
C GLU A 88 1.10 -13.82 10.13
N GLU A 89 -0.21 -13.56 10.04
CA GLU A 89 -1.23 -14.55 10.40
C GLU A 89 -1.49 -15.60 9.30
N MET A 90 -1.21 -15.26 8.04
CA MET A 90 -1.66 -16.08 6.90
C MET A 90 -0.59 -16.32 5.86
N VAL A 91 0.08 -15.29 5.35
CA VAL A 91 0.97 -15.42 4.19
C VAL A 91 2.30 -16.08 4.57
N PHE A 92 2.99 -15.54 5.57
CA PHE A 92 4.29 -16.02 6.01
C PHE A 92 4.24 -17.47 6.52
N PRO A 93 3.28 -17.89 7.37
CA PRO A 93 3.19 -19.28 7.79
C PRO A 93 2.98 -20.25 6.61
N GLN A 94 2.19 -19.85 5.62
CA GLN A 94 1.96 -20.68 4.42
C GLN A 94 3.21 -20.77 3.53
N ILE A 95 3.96 -19.67 3.38
CA ILE A 95 5.25 -19.68 2.68
C ILE A 95 6.21 -20.65 3.36
N GLU A 96 6.36 -20.57 4.69
CA GLU A 96 7.23 -21.45 5.45
C GLU A 96 6.83 -22.93 5.33
N GLN A 97 5.51 -23.20 5.43
CA GLN A 97 4.97 -24.55 5.27
C GLN A 97 5.23 -25.10 3.87
N LEU A 98 5.01 -24.31 2.82
CA LEU A 98 5.17 -24.74 1.44
C LEU A 98 6.65 -24.93 1.10
N ALA A 99 7.53 -24.03 1.53
CA ALA A 99 8.97 -24.15 1.37
C ALA A 99 9.53 -25.34 2.18
N GLY A 100 8.92 -25.65 3.33
CA GLY A 100 9.43 -26.63 4.30
C GLY A 100 10.59 -26.08 5.13
N VAL A 101 10.68 -24.76 5.28
CA VAL A 101 11.75 -24.06 5.99
C VAL A 101 11.14 -23.19 7.09
N PRO A 102 11.13 -23.67 8.36
CA PRO A 102 10.66 -22.88 9.48
C PRO A 102 11.52 -21.62 9.68
N GLY A 103 10.87 -20.49 9.96
CA GLY A 103 11.54 -19.20 10.18
C GLY A 103 12.08 -18.54 8.91
N LEU A 104 11.70 -19.01 7.71
CA LEU A 104 12.10 -18.40 6.44
C LEU A 104 11.70 -16.91 6.37
N MET A 105 10.59 -16.54 7.01
CA MET A 105 10.08 -15.16 7.02
C MET A 105 10.41 -14.40 8.32
N GLN A 106 11.20 -14.97 9.22
CA GLN A 106 11.48 -14.37 10.54
C GLN A 106 12.16 -13.00 10.45
N ALA A 107 12.95 -12.75 9.41
CA ALA A 107 13.56 -11.44 9.18
C ALA A 107 12.51 -10.37 8.87
N ASN A 108 11.50 -10.69 8.05
CA ASN A 108 10.38 -9.80 7.74
C ASN A 108 9.58 -9.48 9.02
N VAL A 109 9.27 -10.50 9.83
CA VAL A 109 8.58 -10.33 11.13
C VAL A 109 9.39 -9.40 12.06
N ALA A 110 10.70 -9.62 12.19
CA ALA A 110 11.54 -8.76 13.02
C ALA A 110 11.58 -7.29 12.50
N GLN A 111 11.48 -7.10 11.19
CA GLN A 111 11.37 -5.78 10.59
C GLN A 111 10.01 -5.11 10.86
N HIS A 112 8.90 -5.87 10.90
CA HIS A 112 7.59 -5.36 11.33
C HIS A 112 7.65 -4.79 12.74
N GLU A 113 8.17 -5.60 13.68
CA GLU A 113 8.35 -5.20 15.07
C GLU A 113 9.15 -3.90 15.21
N ALA A 114 10.16 -3.70 14.36
CA ALA A 114 11.05 -2.55 14.42
C ALA A 114 10.37 -1.21 14.14
N PHE A 115 9.33 -1.16 13.29
CA PHE A 115 8.59 0.09 13.02
C PHE A 115 7.27 0.21 13.79
N HIS A 116 6.74 -0.87 14.39
CA HIS A 116 5.45 -0.87 15.09
C HIS A 116 5.33 0.22 16.15
N LYS A 117 6.39 0.49 16.93
CA LYS A 117 6.36 1.54 17.95
C LYS A 117 6.03 2.92 17.34
N GLY A 118 6.62 3.26 16.21
CA GLY A 118 6.38 4.53 15.54
C GLY A 118 5.04 4.59 14.82
N LEU A 119 4.61 3.48 14.21
CA LEU A 119 3.27 3.38 13.61
C LEU A 119 2.17 3.55 14.65
N HIS A 120 2.31 2.95 15.83
CA HIS A 120 1.38 3.14 16.94
C HIS A 120 1.39 4.57 17.47
N ALA A 121 2.56 5.21 17.57
CA ALA A 121 2.64 6.62 17.96
C ALA A 121 1.94 7.55 16.95
N TYR A 122 2.09 7.27 15.65
CA TYR A 122 1.41 7.98 14.57
C TYR A 122 -0.10 7.87 14.70
N LYS A 123 -0.62 6.64 14.83
CA LYS A 123 -2.06 6.39 14.94
C LYS A 123 -2.64 6.98 16.22
N HIS A 124 -1.98 6.77 17.36
CA HIS A 124 -2.41 7.31 18.64
C HIS A 124 -2.52 8.84 18.61
N TYR A 125 -1.51 9.53 18.09
CA TYR A 125 -1.53 10.99 17.99
C TYR A 125 -2.72 11.48 17.14
N LEU A 126 -2.93 10.89 15.96
CA LEU A 126 -4.05 11.26 15.10
C LEU A 126 -5.41 10.94 15.74
N GLU A 127 -5.55 9.82 16.45
CA GLU A 127 -6.77 9.47 17.16
C GLU A 127 -7.07 10.44 18.31
N SER A 128 -6.05 10.89 19.06
CA SER A 128 -6.22 11.93 20.08
C SER A 128 -6.64 13.27 19.48
N VAL A 129 -6.09 13.64 18.31
CA VAL A 129 -6.54 14.83 17.56
C VAL A 129 -7.99 14.68 17.09
N GLN A 130 -8.36 13.51 16.55
CA GLN A 130 -9.72 13.22 16.09
C GLN A 130 -10.75 13.31 17.23
N LYS A 131 -10.36 12.90 18.45
CA LYS A 131 -11.21 12.99 19.66
C LYS A 131 -11.22 14.38 20.29
N GLY A 132 -10.37 15.31 19.84
CA GLY A 132 -10.20 16.62 20.45
C GLY A 132 -9.44 16.61 21.78
N GLU A 133 -8.76 15.51 22.09
CA GLU A 133 -7.91 15.36 23.28
C GLU A 133 -6.57 16.07 23.09
N GLU A 134 -6.16 16.28 21.85
CA GLU A 134 -4.94 16.99 21.47
C GLU A 134 -5.20 17.96 20.30
N ALA A 135 -4.55 19.12 20.30
CA ALA A 135 -4.60 20.04 19.16
C ALA A 135 -3.74 19.51 18.01
N TYR A 136 -4.21 19.67 16.77
CA TYR A 136 -3.43 19.27 15.61
C TYR A 136 -2.18 20.13 15.43
N SER A 137 -1.06 19.47 15.20
CA SER A 137 0.24 20.02 14.79
C SER A 137 0.83 19.17 13.65
N GLY A 138 0.95 19.77 12.48
CA GLY A 138 1.60 19.16 11.32
C GLY A 138 3.09 18.88 11.57
N GLY A 139 3.77 19.78 12.29
CA GLY A 139 5.16 19.58 12.70
C GLY A 139 5.32 18.31 13.55
N ARG A 140 4.46 18.12 14.56
CA ARG A 140 4.46 16.91 15.38
C ARG A 140 4.15 15.65 14.56
N LEU A 141 3.19 15.70 13.64
CA LEU A 141 2.90 14.56 12.76
C LEU A 141 4.12 14.18 11.93
N LYS A 142 4.79 15.19 11.37
CA LYS A 142 5.97 15.02 10.54
C LYS A 142 7.12 14.38 11.31
N ASP A 143 7.40 14.85 12.53
CA ASP A 143 8.43 14.28 13.41
C ASP A 143 8.14 12.81 13.76
N ILE A 144 6.86 12.48 14.00
CA ILE A 144 6.46 11.10 14.22
C ILE A 144 6.72 10.25 12.96
N ILE A 145 6.34 10.73 11.77
CA ILE A 145 6.60 10.02 10.51
C ILE A 145 8.11 9.79 10.30
N ASP A 146 8.92 10.82 10.53
CA ASP A 146 10.38 10.75 10.39
C ASP A 146 11.01 9.70 11.34
N SER A 147 10.34 9.38 12.47
CA SER A 147 10.84 8.40 13.45
C SER A 147 10.78 6.93 13.02
N PHE A 148 9.93 6.58 12.05
CA PHE A 148 9.71 5.18 11.68
C PHE A 148 9.70 4.91 10.18
N MET A 149 9.40 5.90 9.35
CA MET A 149 9.28 5.67 7.92
C MET A 149 10.57 5.18 7.24
N PRO A 150 11.79 5.60 7.65
CA PRO A 150 13.02 4.97 7.12
C PRO A 150 13.07 3.45 7.36
N ILE A 151 12.60 2.98 8.52
CA ILE A 151 12.58 1.57 8.89
C ILE A 151 11.50 0.83 8.09
N LEU A 152 10.28 1.38 8.05
CA LEU A 152 9.19 0.82 7.25
C LEU A 152 9.58 0.74 5.76
N ARG A 153 10.17 1.80 5.20
CA ARG A 153 10.60 1.79 3.80
C ARG A 153 11.71 0.76 3.53
N GLN A 154 12.61 0.54 4.48
CA GLN A 154 13.62 -0.52 4.34
C GLN A 154 12.94 -1.89 4.28
N HIS A 155 12.04 -2.18 5.23
CA HIS A 155 11.26 -3.40 5.26
C HIS A 155 10.51 -3.67 3.94
N LEU A 156 9.72 -2.70 3.46
CA LEU A 156 8.97 -2.82 2.21
C LEU A 156 9.87 -3.15 1.01
N SER A 157 11.15 -2.75 1.05
CA SER A 157 12.12 -3.06 0.01
C SER A 157 12.73 -4.44 0.16
N ASP A 158 13.12 -4.81 1.38
CA ASP A 158 13.80 -6.07 1.68
C ASP A 158 12.89 -7.28 1.46
N GLU A 159 11.60 -7.11 1.75
CA GLU A 159 10.62 -8.15 1.49
C GLU A 159 10.57 -8.55 0.02
N ILE A 160 10.68 -7.61 -0.92
CA ILE A 160 10.69 -7.93 -2.35
C ILE A 160 11.85 -8.90 -2.68
N ASP A 161 13.02 -8.68 -2.08
CA ASP A 161 14.17 -9.57 -2.27
C ASP A 161 13.95 -10.94 -1.60
N THR A 162 13.28 -10.99 -0.45
CA THR A 162 12.88 -12.25 0.20
C THR A 162 11.91 -13.04 -0.67
N LEU A 163 10.88 -12.40 -1.21
CA LEU A 163 9.87 -13.05 -2.06
C LEU A 163 10.49 -13.58 -3.36
N LEU A 164 11.44 -12.86 -3.96
CA LEU A 164 12.15 -13.34 -5.15
C LEU A 164 12.97 -14.62 -4.88
N LYS A 165 13.60 -14.72 -3.70
CA LYS A 165 14.36 -15.92 -3.29
C LYS A 165 13.49 -17.16 -3.11
N LEU A 166 12.17 -17.02 -3.03
CA LEU A 166 11.29 -18.19 -3.02
C LEU A 166 11.39 -19.01 -4.32
N GLY A 167 11.83 -18.39 -5.42
CA GLY A 167 12.12 -19.09 -6.67
C GLY A 167 13.21 -20.17 -6.56
N ASP A 168 14.03 -20.15 -5.50
CA ASP A 168 15.05 -21.17 -5.24
C ASP A 168 14.45 -22.49 -4.72
N TYR A 169 13.17 -22.48 -4.30
CA TYR A 169 12.45 -23.66 -3.85
C TYR A 169 11.56 -24.18 -4.97
N ASP A 170 11.78 -25.45 -5.37
CA ASP A 170 10.98 -26.15 -6.38
C ASP A 170 9.55 -26.44 -5.86
N ARG A 171 8.68 -25.43 -5.95
CA ARG A 171 7.29 -25.42 -5.51
C ARG A 171 6.41 -24.70 -6.53
N ASP A 172 5.13 -25.08 -6.55
CA ASP A 172 4.14 -24.41 -7.39
C ASP A 172 3.63 -23.12 -6.72
N TRP A 173 4.49 -22.10 -6.71
CA TRP A 173 4.20 -20.79 -6.15
C TRP A 173 3.06 -20.07 -6.89
N GLU A 174 2.87 -20.33 -8.18
CA GLU A 174 1.79 -19.70 -8.97
C GLU A 174 0.44 -20.24 -8.49
N ALA A 175 0.27 -21.55 -8.43
CA ALA A 175 -1.00 -22.14 -8.00
C ALA A 175 -1.35 -21.79 -6.55
N TRP A 176 -0.34 -21.79 -5.66
CA TRP A 176 -0.54 -21.34 -4.28
C TRP A 176 -0.93 -19.86 -4.22
N PHE A 177 -0.24 -18.98 -4.94
CA PHE A 177 -0.52 -17.54 -4.92
C PHE A 177 -1.89 -17.22 -5.52
N GLU A 178 -2.29 -17.87 -6.62
CA GLU A 178 -3.65 -17.75 -7.16
C GLU A 178 -4.73 -18.15 -6.15
N LYS A 179 -4.48 -19.23 -5.38
CA LYS A 179 -5.40 -19.68 -4.34
C LYS A 179 -5.47 -18.66 -3.20
N LEU A 180 -4.33 -18.17 -2.72
CA LEU A 180 -4.24 -17.14 -1.68
C LEU A 180 -5.04 -15.89 -2.09
N MET A 181 -4.84 -15.38 -3.31
CA MET A 181 -5.55 -14.18 -3.78
C MET A 181 -7.07 -14.38 -3.84
N LYS A 182 -7.55 -15.58 -4.23
CA LYS A 182 -8.99 -15.92 -4.21
C LYS A 182 -9.55 -15.94 -2.78
N GLU A 183 -8.79 -16.49 -1.83
CA GLU A 183 -9.20 -16.53 -0.42
C GLU A 183 -9.25 -15.12 0.19
N LEU A 184 -8.27 -14.27 -0.11
CA LEU A 184 -8.25 -12.87 0.34
C LEU A 184 -9.41 -12.06 -0.25
N LEU A 185 -9.72 -12.24 -1.54
CA LEU A 185 -10.88 -11.63 -2.18
C LEU A 185 -12.19 -12.06 -1.53
N ALA A 186 -12.39 -13.37 -1.33
CA ALA A 186 -13.61 -13.89 -0.74
C ALA A 186 -13.84 -13.37 0.69
N LYS A 187 -12.76 -13.24 1.49
CA LYS A 187 -12.83 -12.62 2.82
C LYS A 187 -13.25 -11.16 2.74
N SER A 188 -12.79 -10.44 1.73
CA SER A 188 -13.11 -9.02 1.57
C SER A 188 -14.55 -8.73 1.12
N ASP A 189 -15.23 -9.72 0.54
CA ASP A 189 -16.65 -9.64 0.16
C ASP A 189 -17.61 -10.01 1.32
N ASP A 190 -17.10 -10.50 2.46
CA ASP A 190 -17.92 -10.85 3.62
C ASP A 190 -18.44 -9.57 4.32
N PRO A 191 -19.77 -9.34 4.34
CA PRO A 191 -20.36 -8.13 4.93
C PRO A 191 -20.15 -8.03 6.46
N ASN A 192 -19.73 -9.11 7.12
CA ASN A 192 -19.43 -9.12 8.56
C ASN A 192 -17.94 -8.89 8.86
N LEU A 193 -17.07 -8.97 7.85
CA LEU A 193 -15.65 -8.75 8.03
C LEU A 193 -15.38 -7.24 8.06
N LYS A 194 -14.85 -6.76 9.19
CA LYS A 194 -14.43 -5.36 9.36
C LYS A 194 -13.10 -5.08 8.62
N VAL A 195 -12.95 -5.55 7.39
CA VAL A 195 -11.78 -5.14 6.59
C VAL A 195 -11.88 -3.64 6.39
N SER A 196 -10.83 -2.92 6.74
CA SER A 196 -10.78 -1.50 6.42
C SER A 196 -10.89 -1.37 4.90
N HIS A 197 -11.87 -0.60 4.43
CA HIS A 197 -12.06 -0.23 3.02
C HIS A 197 -10.75 0.02 2.24
N PRO A 198 -9.70 0.65 2.81
CA PRO A 198 -8.41 0.83 2.13
C PRO A 198 -7.69 -0.47 1.70
N LEU A 199 -7.74 -1.56 2.48
CA LEU A 199 -7.08 -2.82 2.09
C LEU A 199 -7.84 -3.50 0.93
N TYR A 200 -9.16 -3.43 0.94
CA TYR A 200 -10.00 -3.84 -0.18
C TYR A 200 -9.68 -3.04 -1.44
N VAL A 201 -9.45 -1.72 -1.34
CA VAL A 201 -9.05 -0.89 -2.49
C VAL A 201 -7.67 -1.30 -3.01
N ALA A 202 -6.69 -1.59 -2.15
CA ALA A 202 -5.38 -2.08 -2.57
C ALA A 202 -5.47 -3.45 -3.28
N ILE A 203 -6.18 -4.41 -2.68
CA ILE A 203 -6.43 -5.74 -3.23
C ILE A 203 -7.18 -5.65 -4.57
N VAL A 204 -8.23 -4.84 -4.66
CA VAL A 204 -9.05 -4.64 -5.87
C VAL A 204 -8.30 -3.90 -6.97
N LEU A 205 -7.40 -2.96 -6.63
CA LEU A 205 -6.56 -2.25 -7.61
C LEU A 205 -5.49 -3.16 -8.23
N VAL A 206 -4.96 -4.13 -7.47
CA VAL A 206 -4.00 -5.13 -7.98
C VAL A 206 -4.72 -6.21 -8.82
N LEU A 207 -5.95 -6.59 -8.46
CA LEU A 207 -6.63 -7.77 -9.03
C LEU A 207 -7.55 -7.50 -10.24
N ILE A 208 -7.86 -6.26 -10.57
CA ILE A 208 -8.67 -5.95 -11.76
C ILE A 208 -7.75 -5.54 -12.91
N PRO A 209 -7.50 -6.42 -13.89
CA PRO A 209 -6.74 -6.06 -15.08
C PRO A 209 -7.35 -4.82 -15.75
N HIS A 210 -6.50 -3.94 -16.28
CA HIS A 210 -6.93 -2.80 -17.10
C HIS A 210 -7.87 -3.32 -18.22
N GLY A 211 -9.19 -3.09 -18.06
CA GLY A 211 -10.22 -3.52 -19.02
C GLY A 211 -11.35 -4.41 -18.46
N ALA A 212 -11.24 -4.95 -17.23
CA ALA A 212 -12.35 -5.70 -16.63
C ALA A 212 -13.38 -4.78 -15.96
N ARG A 213 -14.68 -5.12 -16.07
CA ARG A 213 -15.78 -4.38 -15.44
C ARG A 213 -15.63 -4.42 -13.92
N ARG A 214 -15.33 -3.27 -13.32
CA ARG A 214 -15.30 -3.08 -11.87
C ARG A 214 -16.71 -3.19 -11.29
N PRO A 215 -16.91 -3.85 -10.13
CA PRO A 215 -18.21 -3.88 -9.46
C PRO A 215 -18.69 -2.46 -9.13
N ASN A 216 -20.00 -2.22 -9.28
CA ASN A 216 -20.62 -0.88 -9.25
C ASN A 216 -20.33 -0.05 -7.98
N ARG A 217 -19.92 -0.66 -6.86
CA ARG A 217 -19.52 0.05 -5.63
C ARG A 217 -18.22 0.86 -5.76
N LEU A 218 -17.34 0.54 -6.71
CA LEU A 218 -16.08 1.28 -6.94
C LEU A 218 -16.26 2.65 -7.59
N ARG A 219 -17.43 2.92 -8.20
CA ARG A 219 -17.63 4.11 -9.04
C ARG A 219 -17.77 5.41 -8.25
N LEU A 220 -18.03 5.33 -6.94
CA LEU A 220 -18.28 6.50 -6.08
C LEU A 220 -17.08 6.95 -5.25
N GLN A 221 -16.06 6.09 -5.05
CA GLN A 221 -14.95 6.38 -4.11
C GLN A 221 -13.61 6.66 -4.81
N LEU A 222 -13.44 6.27 -6.07
CA LEU A 222 -12.23 6.61 -6.83
C LEU A 222 -12.14 8.11 -7.18
N THR A 223 -13.27 8.83 -7.19
CA THR A 223 -13.34 10.24 -7.60
C THR A 223 -12.60 11.18 -6.64
N TYR A 224 -12.33 10.76 -5.41
CA TYR A 224 -11.56 11.54 -4.42
C TYR A 224 -10.07 11.15 -4.33
N LEU A 225 -9.70 9.93 -4.69
CA LEU A 225 -8.29 9.51 -4.81
C LEU A 225 -7.70 9.83 -6.20
N ILE A 226 -8.56 10.03 -7.18
CA ILE A 226 -8.22 10.44 -8.55
C ILE A 226 -9.16 11.57 -8.95
N ALA A 227 -8.93 12.77 -8.42
CA ALA A 227 -9.50 13.98 -9.01
C ALA A 227 -8.77 14.26 -10.34
N THR A 228 -9.32 13.63 -11.38
CA THR A 228 -9.42 14.03 -12.80
C THR A 228 -8.52 15.14 -13.34
N ASP A 229 -7.64 14.79 -14.28
CA ASP A 229 -7.27 15.67 -15.38
C ASP A 229 -8.26 15.37 -16.53
N ASP A 230 -9.33 16.16 -16.62
CA ASP A 230 -10.08 16.32 -17.87
C ASP A 230 -9.18 17.09 -18.83
N ASN A 231 -8.46 16.38 -19.71
CA ASN A 231 -7.96 16.89 -20.99
C ASN A 231 -7.33 15.76 -21.81
N TYR A 232 -8.19 14.93 -22.42
CA TYR A 232 -7.81 14.22 -23.63
C TYR A 232 -8.03 15.16 -24.82
N PRO A 233 -7.03 15.46 -25.66
CA PRO A 233 -7.31 16.04 -26.96
C PRO A 233 -8.03 14.97 -27.79
N THR A 234 -9.31 15.20 -28.05
CA THR A 234 -10.02 14.51 -29.13
C THR A 234 -9.32 14.84 -30.43
N SER A 235 -8.67 13.85 -31.04
CA SER A 235 -8.20 13.96 -32.43
C SER A 235 -9.40 14.28 -33.32
N PRO A 236 -9.38 15.37 -34.11
CA PRO A 236 -10.41 15.56 -35.12
C PRO A 236 -10.13 14.59 -36.27
N HIS A 237 -11.06 13.65 -36.48
CA HIS A 237 -11.19 13.00 -37.77
C HIS A 237 -11.63 14.08 -38.79
N GLU A 238 -10.75 14.44 -39.71
CA GLU A 238 -11.12 15.12 -40.95
C GLU A 238 -11.75 14.11 -41.93
N PRO A 239 -12.90 14.42 -42.54
CA PRO A 239 -13.53 13.56 -43.52
C PRO A 239 -12.87 13.70 -44.90
N ARG A 240 -12.71 12.56 -45.59
CA ARG A 240 -12.85 12.47 -47.05
C ARG A 240 -13.97 11.51 -47.36
#